data_AF-A0A1V4MB53-F1
#
_entry.id   AF-A0A1V4MB53-F1
#
_cell.length_a   1.000
_cell.length_b   1.000
_cell.length_c   1.000
_cell.angle_alpha   90.00
_cell.angle_beta   90.00
_cell.angle_gamma   90.00
#
_symmetry.space_group_name_H-M   'P 1'
#
loop_
_entity.id
_entity.type
_entity.pdbx_description
1 polymer ?
#
loop_
_entity_poly.entity_id
_entity_poly.type
_entity_poly.pdbx_seq_one_letter_code
_entity_poly.pdbx_strand_id
1 'polypeptide(L)'
;MKGSIYFIRHGETLANEQNYLAGVIDVPLSDLGKRQAKEAGQMILKKGLKFDEVHTSDLTRTKTTALIALRESGQENIPFIESTEVRERNFGIFAKMNKNLLKKSYSYRGYERKLHSPLEFPDSGETFKDMYSRVHKYYYKVLLPKVQSGKSILVVCHKYIIEMFALILAKLKVDDYFDFRLPNAKPMSEKDLVGYIKSESKLLKEISDRLTYHSSWIIIAAALVGILAKAALGLTLNSFAFLIITSILLGISTFFITLSLNTSSIMNSFSLKKRFLVLWCLKFALAGSLFLLMKDNVASNLVMLFLMPPAFTAPILSLLWGGSLYLAIEKTFLLSLLSPLVIAGLLCFGKISFYTLFMPFCVVMIISMIVPTFIAQSIRIRKPVESSKFAEHWKWLGILSVILVSFLSTYRFTPANIFELISGNLENSPLFLAQGITVCSMLLLIKFFAYSASKFSKKDTPYATDIYITHSTPNIFLWINCISFQADIVYIAFWASIAFFMGILLDEIYFVYKFNRIMISKKNRISHAKPARVRSIDGMEPCPVSA
;
A
#
# COMPACT_ATOMS: atom_id res chain seq x y z
N MET A 1 -20.82 -29.03 -30.46
CA MET A 1 -20.73 -28.66 -29.02
C MET A 1 -20.69 -27.14 -28.93
N LYS A 2 -21.31 -26.53 -27.90
CA LYS A 2 -21.21 -25.08 -27.69
C LYS A 2 -19.78 -24.76 -27.24
N GLY A 3 -19.18 -23.71 -27.78
CA GLY A 3 -17.85 -23.24 -27.41
C GLY A 3 -17.81 -22.70 -25.98
N SER A 4 -16.69 -22.10 -25.59
CA SER A 4 -16.49 -21.58 -24.24
C SER A 4 -15.74 -20.25 -24.23
N ILE A 5 -16.02 -19.39 -23.24
CA ILE A 5 -15.26 -18.16 -23.02
C ILE A 5 -14.54 -18.24 -21.68
N TYR A 6 -13.25 -17.91 -21.70
CA TYR A 6 -12.43 -17.75 -20.52
C TYR A 6 -11.90 -16.32 -20.42
N PHE A 7 -11.86 -15.79 -19.21
CA PHE A 7 -11.39 -14.45 -18.92
C PHE A 7 -10.12 -14.49 -18.06
N ILE A 8 -9.17 -13.61 -18.37
CA ILE A 8 -7.99 -13.34 -17.56
C ILE A 8 -7.83 -11.83 -17.39
N ARG A 9 -7.76 -11.37 -16.13
CA ARG A 9 -7.29 -10.02 -15.81
C ARG A 9 -5.77 -9.97 -16.02
N HIS A 10 -5.25 -8.94 -16.67
CA HIS A 10 -3.79 -8.77 -16.82
C HIS A 10 -3.04 -8.89 -15.47
N GLY A 11 -1.77 -9.29 -15.50
CA GLY A 11 -0.90 -9.32 -14.30
C GLY A 11 -0.69 -7.95 -13.66
N GLU A 12 -0.14 -7.89 -12.45
CA GLU A 12 0.23 -6.63 -11.79
C GLU A 12 1.10 -5.74 -12.70
N THR A 13 0.78 -4.44 -12.75
CA THR A 13 1.56 -3.43 -13.51
C THR A 13 2.40 -2.57 -12.57
N LEU A 14 3.39 -1.85 -13.13
CA LEU A 14 4.14 -0.85 -12.35
C LEU A 14 3.22 0.22 -11.72
N ALA A 15 2.09 0.54 -12.36
CA ALA A 15 1.09 1.44 -11.79
C ALA A 15 0.37 0.86 -10.56
N ASN A 16 0.15 -0.47 -10.55
CA ASN A 16 -0.42 -1.14 -9.40
C ASN A 16 0.59 -1.20 -8.26
N GLU A 17 1.85 -1.52 -8.57
CA GLU A 17 2.96 -1.51 -7.62
C GLU A 17 3.14 -0.13 -6.96
N GLN A 18 3.04 0.95 -7.75
CA GLN A 18 3.13 2.35 -7.30
C GLN A 18 1.80 2.95 -6.81
N ASN A 19 0.75 2.14 -6.71
CA ASN A 19 -0.55 2.50 -6.18
C ASN A 19 -1.25 3.72 -6.84
N TYR A 20 -1.16 3.86 -8.17
CA TYR A 20 -1.90 4.87 -8.94
C TYR A 20 -2.82 4.28 -10.01
N LEU A 21 -3.76 5.09 -10.52
CA LEU A 21 -4.67 4.71 -11.60
C LEU A 21 -4.04 4.93 -12.98
N ALA A 22 -3.84 3.87 -13.76
CA ALA A 22 -3.31 3.97 -15.12
C ALA A 22 -4.40 4.28 -16.16
N GLY A 23 -5.54 3.56 -16.10
CA GLY A 23 -6.60 3.66 -17.11
C GLY A 23 -6.10 3.27 -18.49
N VAL A 24 -6.28 4.16 -19.45
CA VAL A 24 -5.83 3.97 -20.85
C VAL A 24 -4.33 4.20 -21.06
N ILE A 25 -3.59 4.64 -20.03
CA ILE A 25 -2.14 4.79 -20.12
C ILE A 25 -1.51 3.41 -20.27
N ASP A 26 -0.62 3.27 -21.24
CA ASP A 26 0.13 2.04 -21.42
C ASP A 26 1.27 1.95 -20.39
N VAL A 27 1.17 0.96 -19.51
CA VAL A 27 2.10 0.72 -18.41
C VAL A 27 2.47 -0.76 -18.44
N PRO A 28 3.76 -1.11 -18.39
CA PRO A 28 4.18 -2.50 -18.46
C PRO A 28 3.82 -3.29 -17.21
N LEU A 29 3.86 -4.62 -17.33
CA LEU A 29 3.78 -5.53 -16.19
C LEU A 29 4.97 -5.35 -15.25
N SER A 30 4.72 -5.48 -13.94
CA SER A 30 5.78 -5.65 -12.94
C SER A 30 6.41 -7.04 -13.08
N ASP A 31 7.53 -7.27 -12.39
CA ASP A 31 8.13 -8.62 -12.31
C ASP A 31 7.16 -9.64 -11.71
N LEU A 32 6.34 -9.20 -10.73
CA LEU A 32 5.28 -10.05 -10.20
C LEU A 32 4.20 -10.31 -11.26
N GLY A 33 3.78 -9.30 -12.01
CA GLY A 33 2.79 -9.46 -13.08
C GLY A 33 3.21 -10.48 -14.14
N LYS A 34 4.49 -10.54 -14.48
CA LYS A 34 5.05 -11.56 -15.38
C LYS A 34 4.99 -12.96 -14.76
N ARG A 35 5.32 -13.10 -13.46
CA ARG A 35 5.19 -14.39 -12.74
C ARG A 35 3.73 -14.83 -12.62
N GLN A 36 2.80 -13.91 -12.38
CA GLN A 36 1.37 -14.15 -12.37
C GLN A 36 0.89 -14.66 -13.74
N ALA A 37 1.33 -14.04 -14.85
CA ALA A 37 1.00 -14.50 -16.19
C ALA A 37 1.54 -15.91 -16.48
N LYS A 38 2.75 -16.24 -15.97
CA LYS A 38 3.30 -17.59 -16.06
C LYS A 38 2.45 -18.60 -15.29
N GLU A 39 2.09 -18.29 -14.04
CA GLU A 39 1.20 -19.16 -13.23
C GLU A 39 -0.16 -19.37 -13.93
N ALA A 40 -0.70 -18.34 -14.58
CA ALA A 40 -1.92 -18.45 -15.38
C ALA A 40 -1.79 -19.50 -16.51
N GLY A 41 -0.68 -19.49 -17.25
CA GLY A 41 -0.41 -20.47 -18.29
C GLY A 41 -0.25 -21.90 -17.75
N GLN A 42 0.38 -22.05 -16.58
CA GLN A 42 0.45 -23.35 -15.88
C GLN A 42 -0.94 -23.85 -15.46
N MET A 43 -1.82 -22.95 -15.01
CA MET A 43 -3.21 -23.30 -14.69
C MET A 43 -3.99 -23.73 -15.95
N ILE A 44 -3.80 -23.04 -17.09
CA ILE A 44 -4.39 -23.39 -18.39
C ILE A 44 -3.95 -24.79 -18.80
N LEU A 45 -2.64 -25.06 -18.76
CA LEU A 45 -2.06 -26.35 -19.13
C LEU A 45 -2.60 -27.48 -18.23
N LYS A 46 -2.55 -27.29 -16.90
CA LYS A 46 -3.00 -28.27 -15.92
C LYS A 46 -4.48 -28.62 -16.07
N LYS A 47 -5.32 -27.65 -16.44
CA LYS A 47 -6.75 -27.85 -16.68
C LYS A 47 -7.06 -28.39 -18.09
N GLY A 48 -6.06 -28.55 -18.95
CA GLY A 48 -6.25 -29.00 -20.34
C GLY A 48 -7.05 -28.01 -21.19
N LEU A 49 -7.03 -26.72 -20.87
CA LEU A 49 -7.81 -25.71 -21.60
C LEU A 49 -7.16 -25.42 -22.95
N LYS A 50 -7.94 -25.54 -24.02
CA LYS A 50 -7.53 -25.22 -25.39
C LYS A 50 -8.35 -24.07 -25.95
N PHE A 51 -7.68 -23.17 -26.67
CA PHE A 51 -8.32 -22.00 -27.27
C PHE A 51 -8.11 -21.99 -28.79
N ASP A 52 -9.09 -21.45 -29.51
CA ASP A 52 -9.05 -21.25 -30.96
C ASP A 52 -8.61 -19.84 -31.32
N GLU A 53 -8.79 -18.88 -30.41
CA GLU A 53 -8.42 -17.47 -30.58
C GLU A 53 -8.28 -16.76 -29.22
N VAL A 54 -7.45 -15.72 -29.20
CA VAL A 54 -7.22 -14.88 -28.02
C VAL A 54 -7.58 -13.43 -28.31
N HIS A 55 -8.44 -12.86 -27.47
CA HIS A 55 -8.85 -11.47 -27.54
C HIS A 55 -8.11 -10.65 -26.49
N THR A 56 -7.52 -9.53 -26.89
CA THR A 56 -6.83 -8.61 -25.98
C THR A 56 -7.21 -7.16 -26.25
N SER A 57 -6.93 -6.27 -25.30
CA SER A 57 -6.90 -4.85 -25.62
C SER A 57 -5.61 -4.49 -26.35
N ASP A 58 -5.57 -3.30 -26.92
CA ASP A 58 -4.38 -2.74 -27.56
C ASP A 58 -3.27 -2.33 -26.57
N LEU A 59 -3.50 -2.40 -25.25
CA LEU A 59 -2.52 -2.05 -24.23
C LEU A 59 -1.52 -3.19 -23.98
N THR A 60 -0.23 -2.86 -23.89
CA THR A 60 0.87 -3.82 -23.83
C THR A 60 0.69 -4.83 -22.70
N ARG A 61 0.22 -4.39 -21.52
CA ARG A 61 0.00 -5.27 -20.37
C ARG A 61 -0.95 -6.46 -20.62
N THR A 62 -1.98 -6.31 -21.46
CA THR A 62 -2.88 -7.43 -21.79
C THR A 62 -2.23 -8.38 -22.77
N LYS A 63 -1.56 -7.84 -23.80
CA LYS A 63 -0.82 -8.62 -24.78
C LYS A 63 0.30 -9.42 -24.13
N THR A 64 1.14 -8.78 -23.31
CA THR A 64 2.23 -9.46 -22.59
C THR A 64 1.71 -10.53 -21.65
N THR A 65 0.59 -10.29 -20.94
CA THR A 65 -0.02 -11.33 -20.09
C THR A 65 -0.45 -12.54 -20.93
N ALA A 66 -1.16 -12.30 -22.02
CA ALA A 66 -1.63 -13.35 -22.93
C ALA A 66 -0.47 -14.15 -23.53
N LEU A 67 0.55 -13.47 -24.08
CA LEU A 67 1.73 -14.11 -24.67
C LEU A 67 2.45 -15.02 -23.67
N ILE A 68 2.70 -14.55 -22.45
CA ILE A 68 3.36 -15.35 -21.41
C ILE A 68 2.50 -16.57 -21.05
N ALA A 69 1.20 -16.39 -20.86
CA ALA A 69 0.29 -17.47 -20.48
C ALA A 69 0.16 -18.53 -21.59
N LEU A 70 0.07 -18.11 -22.86
CA LEU A 70 -0.02 -19.01 -24.01
C LEU A 70 1.27 -19.81 -24.20
N ARG A 71 2.42 -19.15 -24.12
CA ARG A 71 3.74 -19.80 -24.14
C ARG A 71 3.85 -20.90 -23.10
N GLU A 72 3.55 -20.58 -21.86
CA GLU A 72 3.62 -21.55 -20.76
C GLU A 72 2.59 -22.69 -20.91
N SER A 73 1.47 -22.45 -21.63
CA SER A 73 0.48 -23.48 -21.94
C SER A 73 0.72 -24.26 -23.24
N GLY A 74 1.78 -23.95 -23.98
CA GLY A 74 2.10 -24.58 -25.27
C GLY A 74 1.15 -24.19 -26.42
N GLN A 75 0.66 -22.95 -26.42
CA GLN A 75 -0.38 -22.45 -27.32
C GLN A 75 0.00 -21.14 -28.03
N GLU A 76 1.28 -20.99 -28.40
CA GLU A 76 1.83 -19.74 -28.96
C GLU A 76 1.26 -19.33 -30.32
N ASN A 77 0.78 -20.29 -31.11
CA ASN A 77 0.36 -20.07 -32.50
C ASN A 77 -1.12 -19.69 -32.67
N ILE A 78 -1.82 -19.42 -31.56
CA ILE A 78 -3.24 -19.04 -31.60
C ILE A 78 -3.39 -17.60 -32.12
N PRO A 79 -4.37 -17.32 -33.01
CA PRO A 79 -4.60 -15.98 -33.52
C PRO A 79 -4.99 -14.97 -32.41
N PHE A 80 -4.35 -13.80 -32.44
CA PHE A 80 -4.66 -12.68 -31.56
C PHE A 80 -5.62 -11.69 -32.26
N ILE A 81 -6.71 -11.37 -31.57
CA ILE A 81 -7.66 -10.34 -31.99
C ILE A 81 -7.58 -9.18 -30.99
N GLU A 82 -7.09 -8.05 -31.46
CA GLU A 82 -7.00 -6.83 -30.65
C GLU A 82 -8.25 -5.98 -30.80
N SER A 83 -8.72 -5.39 -29.70
CA SER A 83 -9.84 -4.45 -29.76
C SER A 83 -9.76 -3.36 -28.71
N THR A 84 -10.01 -2.13 -29.12
CA THR A 84 -10.14 -0.97 -28.23
C THR A 84 -11.42 -1.04 -27.37
N GLU A 85 -12.42 -1.82 -27.81
CA GLU A 85 -13.67 -2.02 -27.08
C GLU A 85 -13.47 -2.75 -25.74
N VAL A 86 -12.34 -3.45 -25.55
CA VAL A 86 -11.96 -4.11 -24.30
C VAL A 86 -10.79 -3.42 -23.57
N ARG A 87 -10.49 -2.16 -23.92
CA ARG A 87 -9.51 -1.32 -23.20
C ARG A 87 -10.01 -0.96 -21.79
N GLU A 88 -9.10 -0.76 -20.84
CA GLU A 88 -9.45 -0.31 -19.48
C GLU A 88 -10.21 1.03 -19.50
N ARG A 89 -11.01 1.27 -18.46
CA ARG A 89 -11.74 2.52 -18.29
C ARG A 89 -10.82 3.75 -18.38
N ASN A 90 -11.25 4.79 -19.10
CA ASN A 90 -10.57 6.08 -19.04
C ASN A 90 -10.91 6.80 -17.73
N PHE A 91 -9.91 6.99 -16.86
CA PHE A 91 -10.09 7.65 -15.56
C PHE A 91 -9.96 9.18 -15.59
N GLY A 92 -9.78 9.81 -16.76
CA GLY A 92 -9.72 11.27 -16.88
C GLY A 92 -8.70 11.90 -15.93
N ILE A 93 -9.12 12.88 -15.13
CA ILE A 93 -8.24 13.56 -14.16
C ILE A 93 -7.61 12.64 -13.11
N PHE A 94 -8.23 11.49 -12.83
CA PHE A 94 -7.72 10.51 -11.86
C PHE A 94 -6.55 9.70 -12.43
N ALA A 95 -6.30 9.73 -13.74
CA ALA A 95 -5.14 9.08 -14.33
C ALA A 95 -3.82 9.63 -13.74
N LYS A 96 -2.88 8.72 -13.48
CA LYS A 96 -1.60 8.94 -12.78
C LYS A 96 -1.71 9.40 -11.32
N MET A 97 -2.91 9.42 -10.73
CA MET A 97 -3.10 9.85 -9.35
C MET A 97 -3.12 8.65 -8.39
N ASN A 98 -2.55 8.84 -7.20
CA ASN A 98 -2.50 7.81 -6.16
C ASN A 98 -3.90 7.45 -5.66
N LYS A 99 -4.20 6.16 -5.56
CA LYS A 99 -5.54 5.65 -5.23
C LYS A 99 -5.98 6.00 -3.80
N ASN A 100 -5.08 5.93 -2.84
CA ASN A 100 -5.41 6.22 -1.44
C ASN A 100 -5.64 7.70 -1.23
N LEU A 101 -4.81 8.55 -1.82
CA LEU A 101 -5.01 10.00 -1.76
C LEU A 101 -6.31 10.42 -2.47
N LEU A 102 -6.65 9.81 -3.62
CA LEU A 102 -7.95 10.02 -4.25
C LEU A 102 -9.12 9.66 -3.32
N LYS A 103 -9.07 8.48 -2.69
CA LYS A 103 -10.07 8.07 -1.70
C LYS A 103 -10.23 9.11 -0.60
N LYS A 104 -9.13 9.54 0.01
CA LYS A 104 -9.11 10.55 1.09
C LYS A 104 -9.63 11.91 0.64
N SER A 105 -9.30 12.32 -0.58
CA SER A 105 -9.63 13.64 -1.12
C SER A 105 -11.10 13.78 -1.51
N TYR A 106 -11.68 12.73 -2.10
CA TYR A 106 -13.09 12.73 -2.54
C TYR A 106 -14.04 12.09 -1.53
N SER A 107 -13.57 11.78 -0.31
CA SER A 107 -14.17 10.83 0.62
C SER A 107 -14.29 9.40 0.07
N TYR A 108 -14.35 8.40 0.96
CA TYR A 108 -14.58 7.01 0.54
C TYR A 108 -15.80 6.88 -0.38
N ARG A 109 -16.96 7.44 0.03
CA ARG A 109 -18.20 7.36 -0.75
C ARG A 109 -18.11 8.13 -2.07
N GLY A 110 -17.51 9.31 -2.09
CA GLY A 110 -17.39 10.09 -3.34
C GLY A 110 -16.43 9.43 -4.34
N TYR A 111 -15.34 8.81 -3.87
CA TYR A 111 -14.47 7.98 -4.70
C TYR A 111 -15.22 6.77 -5.27
N GLU A 112 -15.94 6.02 -4.43
CA GLU A 112 -16.71 4.86 -4.89
C GLU A 112 -17.81 5.28 -5.87
N ARG A 113 -18.49 6.41 -5.68
CA ARG A 113 -19.48 6.89 -6.67
C ARG A 113 -18.82 7.22 -8.01
N LYS A 114 -17.73 7.97 -8.02
CA LYS A 114 -17.05 8.34 -9.29
C LYS A 114 -16.51 7.13 -10.06
N LEU A 115 -16.07 6.07 -9.38
CA LEU A 115 -15.47 4.91 -10.05
C LEU A 115 -16.42 3.72 -10.22
N HIS A 116 -17.42 3.60 -9.35
CA HIS A 116 -18.25 2.41 -9.27
C HIS A 116 -19.75 2.68 -9.29
N SER A 117 -20.18 3.91 -9.61
CA SER A 117 -21.60 4.22 -9.84
C SER A 117 -21.85 4.62 -11.29
N PRO A 118 -23.06 4.35 -11.83
CA PRO A 118 -23.51 4.93 -13.08
C PRO A 118 -23.76 6.43 -13.01
N LEU A 119 -23.90 7.00 -11.81
CA LEU A 119 -24.34 8.39 -11.59
C LEU A 119 -23.19 9.41 -11.69
N GLU A 120 -21.98 9.00 -11.32
CA GLU A 120 -20.83 9.89 -11.26
C GLU A 120 -19.64 9.30 -12.02
N PHE A 121 -18.77 10.17 -12.52
CA PHE A 121 -17.53 9.79 -13.18
C PHE A 121 -16.43 10.80 -12.91
N PRO A 122 -15.14 10.43 -13.11
CA PRO A 122 -14.04 11.38 -13.06
C PRO A 122 -14.16 12.38 -14.20
N ASP A 123 -13.82 13.65 -13.95
CA ASP A 123 -13.84 14.69 -14.98
C ASP A 123 -12.93 14.30 -16.15
N SER A 124 -13.43 14.48 -17.38
CA SER A 124 -12.78 14.02 -18.64
C SER A 124 -12.52 12.50 -18.71
N GLY A 125 -13.18 11.72 -17.84
CA GLY A 125 -13.15 10.26 -17.85
C GLY A 125 -14.31 9.66 -18.61
N GLU A 126 -14.23 8.35 -18.83
CA GLU A 126 -15.30 7.55 -19.43
C GLU A 126 -16.41 7.30 -18.40
N THR A 127 -17.66 7.45 -18.83
CA THR A 127 -18.82 7.14 -18.00
C THR A 127 -18.98 5.62 -17.85
N PHE A 128 -19.62 5.18 -16.78
CA PHE A 128 -19.91 3.76 -16.61
C PHE A 128 -20.81 3.22 -17.75
N LYS A 129 -21.76 4.04 -18.21
CA LYS A 129 -22.68 3.69 -19.30
C LYS A 129 -21.95 3.46 -20.62
N ASP A 130 -21.00 4.33 -20.96
CA ASP A 130 -20.22 4.19 -22.20
C ASP A 130 -19.35 2.93 -22.15
N MET A 131 -18.67 2.71 -21.02
CA MET A 131 -17.89 1.51 -20.77
C MET A 131 -18.74 0.24 -20.87
N TYR A 132 -19.90 0.19 -20.21
CA TYR A 132 -20.82 -0.94 -20.29
C TYR A 132 -21.31 -1.16 -21.72
N SER A 133 -21.68 -0.09 -22.43
CA SER A 133 -22.23 -0.17 -23.78
C SER A 133 -21.24 -0.75 -24.79
N ARG A 134 -19.96 -0.34 -24.74
CA ARG A 134 -18.92 -0.92 -25.61
C ARG A 134 -18.64 -2.38 -25.31
N VAL A 135 -18.56 -2.75 -24.02
CA VAL A 135 -18.31 -4.15 -23.62
C VAL A 135 -19.49 -5.04 -23.99
N HIS A 136 -20.72 -4.55 -23.79
CA HIS A 136 -21.95 -5.22 -24.19
C HIS A 136 -21.99 -5.46 -25.70
N LYS A 137 -21.72 -4.42 -26.50
CA LYS A 137 -21.63 -4.54 -27.96
C LYS A 137 -20.59 -5.58 -28.37
N TYR A 138 -19.41 -5.57 -27.74
CA TYR A 138 -18.35 -6.53 -28.03
C TYR A 138 -18.73 -7.97 -27.68
N TYR A 139 -19.36 -8.20 -26.52
CA TYR A 139 -19.83 -9.52 -26.13
C TYR A 139 -20.81 -10.09 -27.16
N TYR A 140 -21.89 -9.37 -27.46
CA TYR A 140 -22.97 -9.90 -28.31
C TYR A 140 -22.63 -9.92 -29.80
N LYS A 141 -21.84 -8.96 -30.30
CA LYS A 141 -21.51 -8.89 -31.74
C LYS A 141 -20.24 -9.64 -32.13
N VAL A 142 -19.32 -9.87 -31.19
CA VAL A 142 -18.01 -10.48 -31.49
C VAL A 142 -17.82 -11.82 -30.80
N LEU A 143 -17.97 -11.88 -29.47
CA LEU A 143 -17.63 -13.10 -28.71
C LEU A 143 -18.72 -14.17 -28.80
N LEU A 144 -19.97 -13.81 -28.58
CA LEU A 144 -21.10 -14.73 -28.51
C LEU A 144 -21.32 -15.52 -29.81
N PRO A 145 -21.30 -14.92 -31.02
CA PRO A 145 -21.50 -15.66 -32.27
C PRO A 145 -20.42 -16.73 -32.49
N LYS A 146 -19.18 -16.43 -32.14
CA LYS A 146 -18.05 -17.36 -32.27
C LYS A 146 -18.13 -18.53 -31.30
N VAL A 147 -18.59 -18.28 -30.08
CA VAL A 147 -18.84 -19.34 -29.09
C VAL A 147 -20.03 -20.21 -29.50
N GLN A 148 -21.07 -19.61 -30.08
CA GLN A 148 -22.18 -20.35 -30.67
C GLN A 148 -21.73 -21.23 -31.85
N SER A 149 -20.71 -20.81 -32.61
CA SER A 149 -20.09 -21.64 -33.66
C SER A 149 -19.12 -22.71 -33.13
N GLY A 150 -19.03 -22.90 -31.80
CA GLY A 150 -18.22 -23.94 -31.18
C GLY A 150 -16.80 -23.52 -30.77
N LYS A 151 -16.39 -22.27 -31.00
CA LYS A 151 -15.02 -21.83 -30.66
C LYS A 151 -14.82 -21.63 -29.16
N SER A 152 -13.64 -22.00 -28.67
CA SER A 152 -13.14 -21.70 -27.33
C SER A 152 -12.26 -20.46 -27.36
N ILE A 153 -12.66 -19.42 -26.63
CA ILE A 153 -12.05 -18.09 -26.71
C ILE A 153 -11.40 -17.74 -25.37
N LEU A 154 -10.18 -17.21 -25.43
CA LEU A 154 -9.53 -16.59 -24.28
C LEU A 154 -9.61 -15.06 -24.40
N VAL A 155 -10.13 -14.38 -23.39
CA VAL A 155 -10.20 -12.91 -23.33
C VAL A 155 -9.26 -12.42 -22.21
N VAL A 156 -8.16 -11.78 -22.58
CA VAL A 156 -7.21 -11.17 -21.63
C VAL A 156 -7.40 -9.66 -21.62
N CYS A 157 -7.98 -9.12 -20.55
CA CYS A 157 -8.30 -7.70 -20.46
C CYS A 157 -8.08 -7.13 -19.04
N HIS A 158 -8.87 -6.12 -18.67
CA HIS A 158 -8.65 -5.31 -17.47
C HIS A 158 -9.76 -5.50 -16.45
N LYS A 159 -9.54 -5.01 -15.23
CA LYS A 159 -10.45 -5.26 -14.09
C LYS A 159 -11.88 -4.84 -14.41
N TYR A 160 -12.10 -3.55 -14.70
CA TYR A 160 -13.47 -3.05 -14.91
C TYR A 160 -14.15 -3.68 -16.11
N ILE A 161 -13.37 -4.08 -17.12
CA ILE A 161 -13.89 -4.71 -18.34
C ILE A 161 -14.39 -6.13 -18.05
N ILE A 162 -13.64 -6.91 -17.27
CA ILE A 162 -14.09 -8.24 -16.83
C ILE A 162 -15.30 -8.12 -15.92
N GLU A 163 -15.35 -7.10 -15.06
CA GLU A 163 -16.53 -6.85 -14.24
C GLU A 163 -17.76 -6.53 -15.09
N MET A 164 -17.62 -5.81 -16.22
CA MET A 164 -18.74 -5.59 -17.15
C MET A 164 -19.19 -6.89 -17.82
N PHE A 165 -18.26 -7.75 -18.25
CA PHE A 165 -18.62 -9.09 -18.71
C PHE A 165 -19.34 -9.89 -17.62
N ALA A 166 -18.88 -9.81 -16.37
CA ALA A 166 -19.50 -10.49 -15.25
C ALA A 166 -20.95 -10.02 -15.02
N LEU A 167 -21.23 -8.72 -15.12
CA LEU A 167 -22.59 -8.17 -15.04
C LEU A 167 -23.49 -8.71 -16.16
N ILE A 168 -23.00 -8.71 -17.41
CA ILE A 168 -23.73 -9.25 -18.57
C ILE A 168 -24.06 -10.74 -18.36
N LEU A 169 -23.07 -11.54 -17.96
CA LEU A 169 -23.20 -12.98 -17.77
C LEU A 169 -24.10 -13.34 -16.59
N ALA A 170 -24.03 -12.58 -15.50
CA ALA A 170 -24.85 -12.80 -14.31
C ALA A 170 -26.25 -12.18 -14.42
N LYS A 171 -26.54 -11.44 -15.50
CA LYS A 171 -27.79 -10.69 -15.71
C LYS A 171 -28.12 -9.75 -14.54
N LEU A 172 -27.09 -9.14 -13.96
CA LEU A 172 -27.24 -8.17 -12.88
C LEU A 172 -27.58 -6.81 -13.44
N LYS A 173 -28.35 -6.02 -12.70
CA LYS A 173 -28.59 -4.62 -13.07
C LYS A 173 -27.31 -3.83 -12.80
N VAL A 174 -27.13 -2.76 -13.57
CA VAL A 174 -26.00 -1.83 -13.39
C VAL A 174 -25.97 -1.25 -11.97
N ASP A 175 -27.14 -1.02 -11.36
CA ASP A 175 -27.25 -0.49 -10.00
C ASP A 175 -26.79 -1.49 -8.90
N ASP A 176 -26.74 -2.78 -9.21
CA ASP A 176 -26.27 -3.83 -8.29
C ASP A 176 -24.74 -3.94 -8.27
N TYR A 177 -24.05 -3.22 -9.16
CA TYR A 177 -22.61 -3.26 -9.28
C TYR A 177 -21.90 -2.69 -8.05
N PHE A 178 -20.83 -3.37 -7.65
CA PHE A 178 -19.79 -2.85 -6.76
C PHE A 178 -18.44 -3.42 -7.21
N ASP A 179 -17.34 -2.83 -6.74
CA ASP A 179 -16.01 -3.38 -7.03
C ASP A 179 -15.85 -4.81 -6.49
N PHE A 180 -15.78 -5.79 -7.39
CA PHE A 180 -15.71 -7.23 -7.10
C PHE A 180 -14.29 -7.72 -6.77
N ARG A 181 -13.25 -6.86 -6.74
CA ARG A 181 -11.87 -7.23 -6.37
C ARG A 181 -11.32 -8.47 -7.10
N LEU A 182 -11.57 -8.54 -8.42
CA LEU A 182 -11.16 -9.69 -9.26
C LEU A 182 -9.64 -9.93 -9.20
N PRO A 183 -9.18 -11.19 -9.05
CA PRO A 183 -7.76 -11.50 -8.99
C PRO A 183 -7.05 -11.26 -10.33
N ASN A 184 -5.78 -10.81 -10.27
CA ASN A 184 -4.91 -10.73 -11.44
C ASN A 184 -4.52 -12.13 -11.93
N ALA A 185 -4.40 -12.30 -13.25
CA ALA A 185 -3.90 -13.48 -13.94
C ALA A 185 -4.53 -14.84 -13.53
N LYS A 186 -5.79 -14.85 -13.08
CA LYS A 186 -6.53 -16.09 -12.83
C LYS A 186 -7.43 -16.42 -14.03
N PRO A 187 -7.24 -17.56 -14.73
CA PRO A 187 -8.17 -18.02 -15.75
C PRO A 187 -9.51 -18.41 -15.14
N MET A 188 -10.59 -17.79 -15.62
CA MET A 188 -11.96 -18.02 -15.15
C MET A 188 -12.89 -18.28 -16.34
N SER A 189 -13.63 -19.39 -16.33
CA SER A 189 -14.74 -19.59 -17.27
C SER A 189 -15.88 -18.60 -16.99
N GLU A 190 -16.87 -18.51 -17.89
CA GLU A 190 -18.11 -17.76 -17.64
C GLU A 190 -18.77 -18.18 -16.31
N LYS A 191 -18.83 -19.50 -16.02
CA LYS A 191 -19.40 -20.03 -14.77
C LYS A 191 -18.56 -19.64 -13.56
N ASP A 192 -17.24 -19.72 -13.65
CA ASP A 192 -16.35 -19.32 -12.55
C ASP A 192 -16.49 -17.83 -12.24
N LEU A 193 -16.61 -16.98 -13.27
CA LEU A 193 -16.75 -15.54 -13.12
C LEU A 193 -18.09 -15.17 -12.46
N VAL A 194 -19.19 -15.77 -12.91
CA VAL A 194 -20.51 -15.57 -12.28
C VAL A 194 -20.54 -16.10 -10.85
N GLY A 195 -19.93 -17.27 -10.60
CA GLY A 195 -19.80 -17.82 -9.26
C GLY A 195 -18.98 -16.92 -8.34
N TYR A 196 -17.89 -16.34 -8.86
CA TYR A 196 -17.03 -15.43 -8.13
C TYR A 196 -17.81 -14.21 -7.64
N ILE A 197 -18.47 -13.46 -8.53
CA ILE A 197 -19.15 -12.22 -8.15
C ILE A 197 -20.31 -12.47 -7.17
N LYS A 198 -20.97 -13.63 -7.25
CA LYS A 198 -22.04 -14.01 -6.33
C LYS A 198 -21.50 -14.36 -4.94
N SER A 199 -20.25 -14.82 -4.85
CA SER A 199 -19.59 -15.15 -3.57
C SER A 199 -18.98 -13.92 -2.88
N GLU A 200 -18.82 -12.80 -3.59
CA GLU A 200 -18.24 -11.59 -3.02
C GLU A 200 -19.20 -10.92 -2.03
N SER A 201 -18.72 -10.71 -0.80
CA SER A 201 -19.48 -10.05 0.25
C SER A 201 -19.29 -8.53 0.18
N LYS A 202 -20.34 -7.82 -0.24
CA LYS A 202 -20.40 -6.35 -0.21
C LYS A 202 -20.14 -5.79 1.19
N LEU A 203 -20.66 -6.46 2.24
CA LEU A 203 -20.47 -6.06 3.63
C LEU A 203 -18.99 -6.15 4.07
N LEU A 204 -18.34 -7.30 3.82
CA LEU A 204 -16.92 -7.47 4.19
C LEU A 204 -16.03 -6.50 3.43
N LYS A 205 -16.33 -6.26 2.14
CA LYS A 205 -15.65 -5.22 1.36
C LYS A 205 -15.79 -3.86 2.03
N GLU A 206 -17.02 -3.46 2.38
CA GLU A 206 -17.28 -2.14 2.96
C GLU A 206 -16.58 -1.95 4.32
N ILE A 207 -16.60 -2.98 5.18
CA ILE A 207 -15.86 -2.96 6.45
C ILE A 207 -14.36 -2.80 6.18
N SER A 208 -13.80 -3.63 5.30
CA SER A 208 -12.38 -3.60 4.93
C SER A 208 -11.95 -2.24 4.38
N ASP A 209 -12.74 -1.66 3.49
CA ASP A 209 -12.44 -0.37 2.87
C ASP A 209 -12.57 0.78 3.88
N ARG A 210 -13.62 0.79 4.72
CA ARG A 210 -13.82 1.82 5.74
C ARG A 210 -12.71 1.79 6.79
N LEU A 211 -12.30 0.59 7.25
CA LEU A 211 -11.18 0.46 8.18
C LEU A 211 -9.89 0.97 7.56
N THR A 212 -9.63 0.61 6.30
CA THR A 212 -8.45 1.08 5.56
C THR A 212 -8.47 2.59 5.38
N TYR A 213 -9.65 3.14 5.08
CA TYR A 213 -9.85 4.56 4.87
C TYR A 213 -9.75 5.37 6.15
N HIS A 214 -10.23 4.90 7.30
CA HIS A 214 -10.19 5.65 8.56
C HIS A 214 -9.03 5.26 9.47
N SER A 215 -8.07 4.48 8.97
CA SER A 215 -7.00 3.86 9.79
C SER A 215 -6.25 4.86 10.67
N SER A 216 -5.78 5.99 10.12
CA SER A 216 -5.10 7.06 10.87
C SER A 216 -5.90 7.57 12.07
N TRP A 217 -7.18 7.88 11.86
CA TRP A 217 -8.09 8.35 12.90
C TRP A 217 -8.43 7.27 13.92
N ILE A 218 -8.66 6.04 13.48
CA ILE A 218 -8.98 4.90 14.36
C ILE A 218 -7.77 4.54 15.23
N ILE A 219 -6.55 4.61 14.68
CA ILE A 219 -5.31 4.42 15.44
C ILE A 219 -5.23 5.44 16.58
N ILE A 220 -5.50 6.72 16.32
CA ILE A 220 -5.48 7.74 17.37
C ILE A 220 -6.62 7.56 18.37
N ALA A 221 -7.82 7.20 17.90
CA ALA A 221 -8.92 6.88 18.81
C ALA A 221 -8.56 5.71 19.73
N ALA A 222 -7.92 4.66 19.20
CA ALA A 222 -7.44 3.53 19.99
C ALA A 222 -6.35 3.92 20.99
N ALA A 223 -5.42 4.81 20.60
CA ALA A 223 -4.46 5.41 21.51
C ALA A 223 -5.15 6.14 22.67
N LEU A 224 -6.14 6.99 22.40
CA LEU A 224 -6.89 7.71 23.44
C LEU A 224 -7.65 6.75 24.37
N VAL A 225 -8.27 5.72 23.80
CA VAL A 225 -8.96 4.68 24.59
C VAL A 225 -7.98 3.92 25.49
N GLY A 226 -6.75 3.66 25.03
CA GLY A 226 -5.70 3.05 25.86
C GLY A 226 -5.32 3.91 27.06
N ILE A 227 -5.18 5.23 26.87
CA ILE A 227 -4.91 6.20 27.95
C ILE A 227 -6.05 6.20 28.97
N LEU A 228 -7.29 6.35 28.51
CA LEU A 228 -8.47 6.40 29.38
C LEU A 228 -8.67 5.10 30.15
N ALA A 229 -8.50 3.95 29.49
CA ALA A 229 -8.63 2.65 30.14
C ALA A 229 -7.55 2.44 31.22
N LYS A 230 -6.32 2.93 31.00
CA LYS A 230 -5.27 2.87 32.01
C LYS A 230 -5.57 3.77 33.21
N ALA A 231 -6.05 4.97 32.97
CA ALA A 231 -6.45 5.90 34.02
C ALA A 231 -7.63 5.37 34.86
N ALA A 232 -8.58 4.69 34.23
CA ALA A 232 -9.75 4.13 34.91
C ALA A 232 -9.46 2.84 35.69
N LEU A 233 -8.67 1.92 35.11
CA LEU A 233 -8.45 0.59 35.70
C LEU A 233 -7.21 0.53 36.59
N GLY A 234 -6.19 1.37 36.36
CA GLY A 234 -4.92 1.36 37.08
C GLY A 234 -4.04 0.12 36.84
N LEU A 235 -4.58 -0.99 36.34
CA LEU A 235 -3.90 -2.28 36.20
C LEU A 235 -2.65 -2.20 35.31
N THR A 236 -1.57 -2.84 35.74
CA THR A 236 -0.31 -2.91 34.99
C THR A 236 -0.29 -4.18 34.14
N LEU A 237 -0.06 -4.02 32.83
CA LEU A 237 0.18 -5.17 31.96
C LEU A 237 1.56 -5.77 32.25
N ASN A 238 1.66 -7.09 32.32
CA ASN A 238 2.94 -7.77 32.45
C ASN A 238 3.87 -7.42 31.26
N SER A 239 5.12 -7.03 31.55
CA SER A 239 6.11 -6.61 30.54
C SER A 239 6.37 -7.65 29.46
N PHE A 240 6.49 -8.92 29.85
CA PHE A 240 6.76 -10.01 28.92
C PHE A 240 5.53 -10.31 28.04
N ALA A 241 4.35 -10.35 28.65
CA ALA A 241 3.10 -10.52 27.90
C ALA A 241 2.89 -9.37 26.90
N PHE A 242 3.13 -8.13 27.32
CA PHE A 242 3.06 -6.96 26.44
C PHE A 242 4.01 -7.10 25.25
N LEU A 243 5.29 -7.43 25.49
CA LEU A 243 6.30 -7.61 24.44
C LEU A 243 5.89 -8.68 23.43
N ILE A 244 5.44 -9.85 23.90
CA ILE A 244 5.06 -10.96 23.01
C ILE A 244 3.83 -10.60 22.18
N ILE A 245 2.79 -10.04 22.82
CA ILE A 245 1.54 -9.68 22.12
C ILE A 245 1.80 -8.59 21.08
N THR A 246 2.51 -7.51 21.45
CA THR A 246 2.80 -6.44 20.48
C THR A 246 3.72 -6.91 19.37
N SER A 247 4.68 -7.80 19.65
CA SER A 247 5.54 -8.39 18.61
C SER A 247 4.73 -9.25 17.63
N ILE A 248 3.78 -10.05 18.11
CA ILE A 248 2.90 -10.84 17.25
C ILE A 248 2.02 -9.93 16.39
N LEU A 249 1.42 -8.89 16.98
CA LEU A 249 0.58 -7.93 16.25
C LEU A 249 1.38 -7.16 15.19
N LEU A 250 2.57 -6.67 15.53
CA LEU A 250 3.48 -6.07 14.57
C LEU A 250 3.88 -7.07 13.49
N GLY A 251 4.10 -8.34 13.84
CA GLY A 251 4.37 -9.41 12.89
C GLY A 251 3.23 -9.65 11.91
N ILE A 252 1.98 -9.67 12.37
CA ILE A 252 0.78 -9.77 11.51
C ILE A 252 0.71 -8.57 10.55
N SER A 253 0.94 -7.36 11.06
CA SER A 253 1.00 -6.15 10.25
C SER A 253 2.08 -6.25 9.17
N THR A 254 3.31 -6.56 9.56
CA THR A 254 4.44 -6.75 8.65
C THR A 254 4.17 -7.83 7.61
N PHE A 255 3.56 -8.96 8.00
CA PHE A 255 3.18 -10.03 7.09
C PHE A 255 2.26 -9.50 5.98
N PHE A 256 1.13 -8.87 6.32
CA PHE A 256 0.17 -8.41 5.32
C PHE A 256 0.72 -7.28 4.45
N ILE A 257 1.51 -6.39 5.04
CA ILE A 257 2.16 -5.32 4.29
C ILE A 257 3.14 -5.94 3.28
N THR A 258 4.09 -6.73 3.75
CA THR A 258 5.10 -7.32 2.85
C THR A 258 4.49 -8.26 1.83
N LEU A 259 3.43 -8.99 2.18
CA LEU A 259 2.68 -9.83 1.25
C LEU A 259 2.07 -9.01 0.11
N SER A 260 1.72 -7.74 0.34
CA SER A 260 1.18 -6.83 -0.69
C SER A 260 2.27 -6.15 -1.54
N LEU A 261 3.52 -6.10 -1.06
CA LEU A 261 4.62 -5.39 -1.70
C LEU A 261 5.42 -6.29 -2.64
N ASN A 262 5.74 -5.77 -3.83
CA ASN A 262 6.69 -6.43 -4.74
C ASN A 262 8.13 -6.05 -4.37
N THR A 263 8.78 -6.86 -3.53
CA THR A 263 10.17 -6.60 -3.12
C THR A 263 11.20 -6.93 -4.21
N SER A 264 10.82 -7.70 -5.25
CA SER A 264 11.79 -8.13 -6.27
C SER A 264 12.29 -6.96 -7.13
N SER A 265 11.47 -5.95 -7.39
CA SER A 265 11.90 -4.73 -8.10
C SER A 265 12.99 -3.98 -7.32
N ILE A 266 12.88 -3.96 -5.99
CA ILE A 266 13.87 -3.37 -5.07
C ILE A 266 15.15 -4.22 -5.05
N MET A 267 15.03 -5.54 -4.92
CA MET A 267 16.16 -6.46 -4.84
C MET A 267 16.92 -6.63 -6.16
N ASN A 268 16.28 -6.38 -7.31
CA ASN A 268 16.93 -6.51 -8.62
C ASN A 268 17.85 -5.33 -8.96
N SER A 269 17.76 -4.22 -8.21
CA SER A 269 18.70 -3.10 -8.35
C SER A 269 20.07 -3.44 -7.76
N PHE A 270 21.05 -3.75 -8.62
CA PHE A 270 22.43 -4.04 -8.22
C PHE A 270 23.06 -2.89 -7.42
N SER A 271 22.80 -1.64 -7.81
CA SER A 271 23.30 -0.46 -7.12
C SER A 271 22.74 -0.36 -5.70
N LEU A 272 21.48 -0.73 -5.49
CA LEU A 272 20.85 -0.72 -4.18
C LEU A 272 21.39 -1.83 -3.29
N LYS A 273 21.57 -3.05 -3.79
CA LYS A 273 22.21 -4.15 -3.04
C LYS A 273 23.57 -3.74 -2.49
N LYS A 274 24.41 -3.12 -3.33
CA LYS A 274 25.73 -2.61 -2.91
C LYS A 274 25.61 -1.53 -1.85
N ARG A 275 24.75 -0.52 -2.06
CA ARG A 275 24.52 0.55 -1.07
C ARG A 275 24.01 0.00 0.25
N PHE A 276 23.04 -0.90 0.20
CA PHE A 276 22.45 -1.53 1.38
C PHE A 276 23.49 -2.32 2.18
N LEU A 277 24.31 -3.12 1.48
CA LEU A 277 25.41 -3.86 2.09
C LEU A 277 26.41 -2.90 2.75
N VAL A 278 26.81 -1.83 2.05
CA VAL A 278 27.70 -0.80 2.60
C VAL A 278 27.11 -0.14 3.86
N LEU A 279 25.82 0.23 3.84
CA LEU A 279 25.15 0.84 4.99
C LEU A 279 25.06 -0.13 6.18
N TRP A 280 24.84 -1.42 5.93
CA TRP A 280 24.88 -2.45 6.97
C TRP A 280 26.29 -2.66 7.53
N CYS A 281 27.30 -2.80 6.66
CA CYS A 281 28.70 -2.90 7.08
C CYS A 281 29.09 -1.68 7.93
N LEU A 282 28.68 -0.49 7.52
CA LEU A 282 28.91 0.74 8.28
C LEU A 282 28.20 0.71 9.64
N LYS A 283 26.95 0.24 9.70
CA LYS A 283 26.22 0.05 10.97
C LYS A 283 26.96 -0.89 11.93
N PHE A 284 27.37 -2.05 11.44
CA PHE A 284 28.11 -3.02 12.25
C PHE A 284 29.49 -2.50 12.66
N ALA A 285 30.20 -1.78 11.79
CA ALA A 285 31.48 -1.17 12.11
C ALA A 285 31.33 -0.08 13.17
N LEU A 286 30.35 0.82 13.05
CA LEU A 286 30.06 1.86 14.04
C LEU A 286 29.64 1.25 15.38
N ALA A 287 28.72 0.29 15.36
CA ALA A 287 28.31 -0.44 16.55
C ALA A 287 29.51 -1.15 17.21
N GLY A 288 30.32 -1.89 16.44
CA GLY A 288 31.52 -2.55 16.95
C GLY A 288 32.54 -1.58 17.54
N SER A 289 32.78 -0.44 16.88
CA SER A 289 33.70 0.58 17.36
C SER A 289 33.23 1.21 18.68
N LEU A 290 31.93 1.52 18.80
CA LEU A 290 31.33 2.06 20.03
C LEU A 290 31.42 1.06 21.17
N PHE A 291 31.17 -0.23 20.89
CA PHE A 291 31.29 -1.30 21.88
C PHE A 291 32.73 -1.45 22.41
N LEU A 292 33.73 -1.28 21.55
CA LEU A 292 35.15 -1.39 21.93
C LEU A 292 35.65 -0.15 22.67
N LEU A 293 35.20 1.05 22.27
CA LEU A 293 35.69 2.34 22.79
C LEU A 293 35.05 2.73 24.12
N MET A 294 33.80 2.36 24.35
CA MET A 294 33.06 2.79 25.53
C MET A 294 32.60 1.53 26.31
N LYS A 295 33.18 1.30 27.50
CA LYS A 295 32.86 0.15 28.37
C LYS A 295 31.68 0.43 29.32
N ASP A 296 30.99 1.54 29.14
CA ASP A 296 29.87 1.96 29.98
C ASP A 296 28.52 1.46 29.44
N ASN A 297 27.48 1.56 30.28
CA ASN A 297 26.12 1.15 29.91
C ASN A 297 25.57 1.97 28.73
N VAL A 298 26.03 3.23 28.58
CA VAL A 298 25.59 4.15 27.51
C VAL A 298 26.05 3.65 26.15
N ALA A 299 27.32 3.24 26.04
CA ALA A 299 27.88 2.61 24.85
C ALA A 299 27.08 1.43 24.38
N SER A 300 26.75 0.54 25.31
CA SER A 300 26.12 -0.72 24.97
C SER A 300 24.68 -0.47 24.49
N ASN A 301 23.96 0.48 25.11
CA ASN A 301 22.65 0.92 24.64
C ASN A 301 22.74 1.59 23.25
N LEU A 302 23.82 2.32 22.95
CA LEU A 302 24.05 2.89 21.63
C LEU A 302 24.31 1.82 20.57
N VAL A 303 25.16 0.84 20.87
CA VAL A 303 25.43 -0.33 20.02
C VAL A 303 24.12 -0.98 19.60
N MET A 304 23.20 -1.18 20.54
CA MET A 304 21.87 -1.70 20.25
C MET A 304 21.07 -0.82 19.29
N LEU A 305 21.01 0.49 19.54
CA LEU A 305 20.29 1.42 18.70
C LEU A 305 20.83 1.44 17.25
N PHE A 306 22.15 1.30 17.08
CA PHE A 306 22.78 1.16 15.76
C PHE A 306 22.39 -0.15 15.07
N LEU A 307 22.29 -1.25 15.82
CA LEU A 307 21.88 -2.55 15.32
C LEU A 307 20.38 -2.65 15.01
N MET A 308 19.55 -1.70 15.48
CA MET A 308 18.12 -1.70 15.15
C MET A 308 17.91 -1.53 13.65
N PRO A 309 17.10 -2.38 13.00
CA PRO A 309 16.79 -2.17 11.61
C PRO A 309 15.87 -0.95 11.48
N PRO A 310 15.90 -0.29 10.32
CA PRO A 310 14.85 0.65 9.99
C PRO A 310 13.51 -0.10 9.94
N ALA A 311 12.49 0.41 10.63
CA ALA A 311 11.15 -0.13 10.46
C ALA A 311 10.62 0.21 9.05
N PHE A 312 9.78 -0.67 8.51
CA PHE A 312 9.24 -0.49 7.17
C PHE A 312 8.11 0.54 7.08
N THR A 313 7.68 1.13 8.20
CA THR A 313 6.54 2.05 8.28
C THR A 313 6.70 3.25 7.36
N ALA A 314 7.81 3.99 7.42
CA ALA A 314 8.02 5.16 6.57
C ALA A 314 8.03 4.84 5.07
N PRO A 315 8.72 3.78 4.58
CA PRO A 315 8.60 3.34 3.20
C PRO A 315 7.18 3.00 2.75
N ILE A 316 6.39 2.40 3.64
CA ILE A 316 5.00 2.05 3.34
C ILE A 316 4.15 3.33 3.24
N LEU A 317 4.28 4.25 4.20
CA LEU A 317 3.58 5.54 4.18
C LEU A 317 3.93 6.33 2.91
N SER A 318 5.20 6.28 2.48
CA SER A 318 5.63 6.82 1.19
C SER A 318 4.81 6.25 0.03
N LEU A 319 4.73 4.94 -0.10
CA LEU A 319 3.92 4.33 -1.16
C LEU A 319 2.43 4.69 -1.06
N LEU A 320 1.88 4.71 0.16
CA LEU A 320 0.48 5.06 0.40
C LEU A 320 0.18 6.52 0.02
N TRP A 321 1.15 7.43 0.14
CA TRP A 321 1.01 8.85 -0.18
C TRP A 321 1.69 9.26 -1.51
N GLY A 322 1.94 8.28 -2.39
CA GLY A 322 2.37 8.53 -3.77
C GLY A 322 3.87 8.80 -3.95
N GLY A 323 4.68 8.51 -2.94
CA GLY A 323 6.14 8.47 -3.01
C GLY A 323 6.68 7.17 -3.60
N SER A 324 8.00 7.01 -3.55
CA SER A 324 8.71 5.82 -4.04
C SER A 324 9.14 4.94 -2.88
N LEU A 325 8.64 3.71 -2.87
CA LEU A 325 9.04 2.69 -1.89
C LEU A 325 10.56 2.49 -1.87
N TYR A 326 11.19 2.43 -3.04
CA TYR A 326 12.64 2.27 -3.19
C TYR A 326 13.42 3.38 -2.47
N LEU A 327 13.06 4.63 -2.76
CA LEU A 327 13.81 5.78 -2.26
C LEU A 327 13.57 5.95 -0.76
N ALA A 328 12.33 5.74 -0.32
CA ALA A 328 12.00 5.80 1.08
C ALA A 328 12.74 4.71 1.88
N ILE A 329 12.92 3.49 1.34
CA ILE A 329 13.79 2.47 1.96
C ILE A 329 15.22 3.02 2.07
N GLU A 330 15.81 3.47 0.98
CA GLU A 330 17.19 4.00 0.97
C GLU A 330 17.39 5.10 2.01
N LYS A 331 16.46 6.07 2.08
CA LYS A 331 16.50 7.15 3.07
C LYS A 331 16.29 6.65 4.48
N THR A 332 15.34 5.75 4.72
CA THR A 332 15.12 5.18 6.06
C THR A 332 16.37 4.44 6.57
N PHE A 333 17.07 3.72 5.68
CA PHE A 333 18.34 3.09 6.02
C PHE A 333 19.43 4.12 6.36
N LEU A 334 19.58 5.18 5.57
CA LEU A 334 20.50 6.28 5.88
C LEU A 334 20.18 6.95 7.22
N LEU A 335 18.91 7.28 7.48
CA LEU A 335 18.50 7.86 8.76
C LEU A 335 18.75 6.91 9.92
N SER A 336 18.64 5.60 9.71
CA SER A 336 18.91 4.62 10.77
C SER A 336 20.38 4.58 11.23
N LEU A 337 21.30 5.24 10.53
CA LEU A 337 22.68 5.49 10.99
C LEU A 337 22.76 6.72 11.91
N LEU A 338 21.95 7.74 11.65
CA LEU A 338 21.96 9.01 12.39
C LEU A 338 21.04 8.98 13.62
N SER A 339 19.94 8.23 13.53
CA SER A 339 18.93 8.16 14.57
C SER A 339 19.48 7.74 15.94
N PRO A 340 20.38 6.75 16.08
CA PRO A 340 20.93 6.35 17.38
C PRO A 340 21.64 7.49 18.11
N LEU A 341 22.36 8.35 17.37
CA LEU A 341 23.08 9.50 17.93
C LEU A 341 22.13 10.55 18.51
N VAL A 342 20.97 10.74 17.87
CA VAL A 342 19.93 11.65 18.34
C VAL A 342 19.25 11.12 19.61
N ILE A 343 19.03 9.80 19.73
CA ILE A 343 18.52 9.22 21.00
C ILE A 343 19.60 9.14 22.07
N ALA A 344 20.87 9.02 21.71
CA ALA A 344 21.98 9.00 22.66
C ALA A 344 21.87 10.17 23.64
N GLY A 345 21.65 11.38 23.10
CA GLY A 345 21.46 12.59 23.88
C GLY A 345 20.24 12.56 24.82
N LEU A 346 19.21 11.75 24.52
CA LEU A 346 18.04 11.55 25.38
C LEU A 346 18.26 10.47 26.44
N LEU A 347 19.06 9.45 26.13
CA LEU A 347 19.28 8.27 26.98
C LEU A 347 20.46 8.42 27.93
N CYS A 348 21.24 9.51 27.82
CA CYS A 348 22.29 9.88 28.78
C CYS A 348 21.81 9.98 30.25
N PHE A 349 20.51 9.85 30.51
CA PHE A 349 19.90 9.92 31.85
C PHE A 349 19.61 8.55 32.50
N GLY A 350 19.92 7.41 31.87
CA GLY A 350 19.55 6.08 32.41
C GLY A 350 20.71 5.08 32.56
N LYS A 351 20.79 4.41 33.73
CA LYS A 351 21.66 3.23 33.95
C LYS A 351 21.02 1.95 33.41
N ILE A 352 20.69 1.92 32.11
CA ILE A 352 20.09 0.72 31.50
C ILE A 352 21.18 -0.26 31.06
N SER A 353 21.06 -1.52 31.46
CA SER A 353 21.98 -2.58 31.02
C SER A 353 21.63 -3.06 29.60
N PHE A 354 22.67 -3.27 28.78
CA PHE A 354 22.58 -3.84 27.42
C PHE A 354 21.70 -5.08 27.35
N TYR A 355 21.92 -6.03 28.26
CA TYR A 355 21.27 -7.33 28.24
C TYR A 355 19.76 -7.20 28.42
N THR A 356 19.30 -6.20 29.17
CA THR A 356 17.88 -5.96 29.41
C THR A 356 17.16 -5.47 28.15
N LEU A 357 17.86 -4.75 27.27
CA LEU A 357 17.29 -4.28 26.00
C LEU A 357 17.49 -5.31 24.87
N PHE A 358 18.59 -6.07 24.88
CA PHE A 358 18.99 -6.95 23.78
C PHE A 358 18.00 -8.09 23.53
N MET A 359 17.52 -8.74 24.60
CA MET A 359 16.56 -9.84 24.46
C MET A 359 15.22 -9.39 23.86
N PRO A 360 14.55 -8.34 24.38
CA PRO A 360 13.36 -7.80 23.73
C PRO A 360 13.58 -7.35 22.30
N PHE A 361 14.74 -6.75 22.02
CA PHE A 361 15.11 -6.38 20.65
C PHE A 361 15.12 -7.59 19.72
N CYS A 362 15.83 -8.67 20.08
CA CYS A 362 15.87 -9.90 19.28
C CYS A 362 14.48 -10.52 19.08
N VAL A 363 13.63 -10.48 20.10
CA VAL A 363 12.24 -10.96 20.02
C VAL A 363 11.47 -10.15 18.97
N VAL A 364 11.47 -8.81 19.08
CA VAL A 364 10.74 -7.95 18.13
C VAL A 364 11.30 -8.12 16.72
N MET A 365 12.62 -8.22 16.57
CA MET A 365 13.28 -8.44 15.29
C MET A 365 12.82 -9.71 14.58
N ILE A 366 12.88 -10.82 15.28
CA ILE A 366 12.59 -12.14 14.71
C ILE A 366 11.10 -12.26 14.46
N ILE A 367 10.28 -11.98 15.48
CA ILE A 367 8.83 -12.21 15.47
C ILE A 367 8.10 -11.15 14.64
N SER A 368 8.50 -9.88 14.72
CA SER A 368 7.76 -8.79 14.08
C SER A 368 8.22 -8.48 12.67
N MET A 369 9.47 -8.83 12.30
CA MET A 369 10.05 -8.45 11.02
C MET A 369 10.53 -9.64 10.19
N ILE A 370 11.53 -10.38 10.67
CA ILE A 370 12.24 -11.37 9.83
C ILE A 370 11.31 -12.51 9.43
N VAL A 371 10.71 -13.20 10.41
CA VAL A 371 9.86 -14.37 10.16
C VAL A 371 8.63 -14.00 9.32
N PRO A 372 7.84 -12.96 9.67
CA PRO A 372 6.67 -12.57 8.87
C PRO A 372 7.03 -12.18 7.44
N THR A 373 8.11 -11.41 7.25
CA THR A 373 8.56 -10.99 5.92
C THR A 373 8.99 -12.20 5.08
N PHE A 374 9.76 -13.12 5.67
CA PHE A 374 10.22 -14.31 4.97
C PHE A 374 9.05 -15.19 4.54
N ILE A 375 8.08 -15.43 5.43
CA ILE A 375 6.88 -16.21 5.12
C ILE A 375 6.07 -15.52 4.01
N ALA A 376 5.80 -14.22 4.15
CA ALA A 376 5.03 -13.46 3.16
C ALA A 376 5.68 -13.49 1.77
N GLN A 377 6.99 -13.23 1.67
CA GLN A 377 7.71 -13.25 0.40
C GLN A 377 7.80 -14.66 -0.19
N SER A 378 7.99 -15.69 0.65
CA SER A 378 7.99 -17.09 0.20
C SER A 378 6.66 -17.48 -0.42
N ILE A 379 5.54 -17.09 0.19
CA ILE A 379 4.19 -17.31 -0.35
C ILE A 379 4.00 -16.55 -1.66
N ARG A 380 4.42 -15.27 -1.72
CA ARG A 380 4.30 -14.42 -2.92
C ARG A 380 5.10 -14.94 -4.11
N ILE A 381 6.26 -15.55 -3.86
CA ILE A 381 7.09 -16.17 -4.92
C ILE A 381 6.47 -17.48 -5.41
N ARG A 382 5.99 -18.34 -4.49
CA ARG A 382 5.46 -19.68 -4.84
C ARG A 382 4.07 -19.61 -5.47
N LYS A 383 3.22 -18.69 -5.04
CA LYS A 383 1.82 -18.57 -5.47
C LYS A 383 1.43 -17.12 -5.74
N PRO A 384 1.97 -16.48 -6.79
CA PRO A 384 1.83 -15.05 -7.03
C PRO A 384 0.38 -14.59 -7.28
N VAL A 385 -0.50 -15.42 -7.83
CA VAL A 385 -1.92 -15.12 -8.04
C VAL A 385 -2.71 -15.23 -6.72
N GLU A 386 -2.61 -16.36 -6.00
CA GLU A 386 -3.34 -16.58 -4.74
C GLU A 386 -2.92 -15.59 -3.65
N SER A 387 -1.61 -15.33 -3.52
CA SER A 387 -1.06 -14.40 -2.53
C SER A 387 -1.56 -12.97 -2.70
N SER A 388 -1.66 -12.49 -3.95
CA SER A 388 -2.15 -11.14 -4.25
C SER A 388 -3.63 -11.01 -3.91
N LYS A 389 -4.43 -12.04 -4.25
CA LYS A 389 -5.83 -12.11 -3.83
C LYS A 389 -5.94 -12.07 -2.31
N PHE A 390 -5.18 -12.92 -1.62
CA PHE A 390 -5.21 -13.00 -0.16
C PHE A 390 -4.84 -11.67 0.50
N ALA A 391 -3.78 -11.01 0.02
CA ALA A 391 -3.38 -9.69 0.50
C ALA A 391 -4.50 -8.64 0.31
N GLU A 392 -5.15 -8.59 -0.86
CA GLU A 392 -6.21 -7.61 -1.13
C GLU A 392 -7.43 -7.78 -0.21
N HIS A 393 -7.80 -9.02 0.10
CA HIS A 393 -8.97 -9.34 0.93
C HIS A 393 -8.71 -9.13 2.43
N TRP A 394 -7.50 -9.46 2.90
CA TRP A 394 -7.20 -9.57 4.32
C TRP A 394 -6.24 -8.50 4.85
N LYS A 395 -5.79 -7.54 4.02
CA LYS A 395 -4.95 -6.40 4.46
C LYS A 395 -5.49 -5.64 5.67
N TRP A 396 -6.81 -5.65 5.88
CA TRP A 396 -7.45 -4.98 7.02
C TRP A 396 -7.03 -5.60 8.36
N LEU A 397 -6.63 -6.87 8.39
CA LEU A 397 -6.07 -7.51 9.58
C LEU A 397 -4.76 -6.86 10.01
N GLY A 398 -3.87 -6.53 9.06
CA GLY A 398 -2.64 -5.80 9.38
C GLY A 398 -2.92 -4.42 9.99
N ILE A 399 -3.93 -3.72 9.48
CA ILE A 399 -4.38 -2.43 10.03
C ILE A 399 -4.96 -2.61 11.44
N LEU A 400 -5.81 -3.62 11.63
CA LEU A 400 -6.36 -3.97 12.94
C LEU A 400 -5.24 -4.26 13.95
N SER A 401 -4.19 -4.97 13.54
CA SER A 401 -3.04 -5.22 14.41
C SER A 401 -2.34 -3.93 14.85
N VAL A 402 -2.18 -2.95 13.95
CA VAL A 402 -1.61 -1.63 14.32
C VAL A 402 -2.52 -0.86 15.28
N ILE A 403 -3.85 -0.95 15.08
CA ILE A 403 -4.83 -0.35 16.00
C ILE A 403 -4.69 -0.95 17.40
N LEU A 404 -4.57 -2.27 17.51
CA LEU A 404 -4.38 -2.98 18.77
C LEU A 404 -3.03 -2.65 19.43
N VAL A 405 -1.95 -2.56 18.65
CA VAL A 405 -0.65 -2.08 19.15
C VAL A 405 -0.81 -0.69 19.71
N SER A 406 -1.51 0.21 19.02
CA SER A 406 -1.71 1.60 19.49
C SER A 406 -2.41 1.67 20.84
N PHE A 407 -3.48 0.89 21.02
CA PHE A 407 -4.16 0.75 22.31
C PHE A 407 -3.24 0.18 23.39
N LEU A 408 -2.58 -0.96 23.13
CA LEU A 408 -1.74 -1.63 24.14
C LEU A 408 -0.55 -0.77 24.54
N SER A 409 0.11 -0.14 23.57
CA SER A 409 1.24 0.75 23.77
C SER A 409 0.86 1.90 24.69
N THR A 410 -0.22 2.62 24.38
CA THR A 410 -0.66 3.74 25.21
C THR A 410 -1.17 3.27 26.58
N TYR A 411 -1.91 2.17 26.66
CA TYR A 411 -2.34 1.60 27.95
C TYR A 411 -1.16 1.24 28.85
N ARG A 412 -0.13 0.59 28.31
CA ARG A 412 1.04 0.15 29.08
C ARG A 412 1.83 1.31 29.65
N PHE A 413 2.10 2.32 28.83
CA PHE A 413 3.01 3.41 29.19
C PHE A 413 2.31 4.60 29.84
N THR A 414 0.98 4.69 29.78
CA THR A 414 0.24 5.72 30.52
C THR A 414 0.45 5.54 32.02
N PRO A 415 0.91 6.57 32.75
CA PRO A 415 0.96 6.56 34.20
C PRO A 415 -0.44 6.43 34.80
N ALA A 416 -0.59 5.69 35.90
CA ALA A 416 -1.90 5.53 36.56
C ALA A 416 -2.49 6.89 36.98
N ASN A 417 -1.64 7.79 37.50
CA ASN A 417 -2.04 9.11 37.99
C ASN A 417 -1.86 10.19 36.92
N ILE A 418 -2.16 9.88 35.65
CA ILE A 418 -1.95 10.80 34.52
C ILE A 418 -2.60 12.17 34.73
N PHE A 419 -3.81 12.22 35.30
CA PHE A 419 -4.50 13.48 35.56
C PHE A 419 -3.83 14.32 36.65
N GLU A 420 -3.38 13.68 37.73
CA GLU A 420 -2.62 14.37 38.79
C GLU A 420 -1.27 14.88 38.27
N LEU A 421 -0.58 14.07 37.45
CA LEU A 421 0.66 14.46 36.78
C LEU A 421 0.47 15.69 35.90
N ILE A 422 -0.60 15.73 35.10
CA ILE A 422 -0.94 16.87 34.24
C ILE A 422 -1.32 18.10 35.06
N SER A 423 -2.06 17.93 36.16
CA SER A 423 -2.50 19.03 37.03
C SER A 423 -1.38 19.67 37.86
N GLY A 424 -0.19 19.06 37.91
CA GLY A 424 0.94 19.56 38.70
C GLY A 424 0.92 19.14 40.17
N ASN A 425 0.04 18.22 40.55
CA ASN A 425 -0.18 17.83 41.94
C ASN A 425 0.78 16.76 42.46
N LEU A 426 1.71 16.28 41.64
CA LEU A 426 2.69 15.26 42.00
C LEU A 426 4.11 15.78 41.86
N GLU A 427 5.02 15.30 42.70
CA GLU A 427 6.45 15.66 42.66
C GLU A 427 7.10 15.36 41.29
N ASN A 428 6.62 14.32 40.60
CA ASN A 428 7.10 13.94 39.27
C ASN A 428 6.45 14.72 38.11
N SER A 429 5.48 15.61 38.38
CA SER A 429 4.81 16.41 37.34
C SER A 429 5.78 17.26 36.50
N PRO A 430 6.79 17.95 37.06
CA PRO A 430 7.77 18.71 36.26
C PRO A 430 8.57 17.80 35.32
N LEU A 431 8.97 16.61 35.77
CA LEU A 431 9.70 15.65 34.95
C LEU A 431 8.83 15.10 33.81
N PHE A 432 7.58 14.75 34.10
CA PHE A 432 6.61 14.29 33.11
C PHE A 432 6.40 15.33 31.99
N LEU A 433 6.22 16.60 32.37
CA LEU A 433 6.06 17.71 31.43
C LEU A 433 7.35 18.00 30.66
N ALA A 434 8.51 17.99 31.33
CA ALA A 434 9.80 18.23 30.67
C ALA A 434 10.10 17.16 29.61
N GLN A 435 9.84 15.88 29.91
CA GLN A 435 10.00 14.78 28.94
C GLN A 435 8.99 14.91 27.78
N GLY A 436 7.76 15.35 28.06
CA GLY A 436 6.75 15.63 27.03
C GLY A 436 7.17 16.77 26.09
N ILE A 437 7.59 17.90 26.66
CA ILE A 437 8.11 19.04 25.91
C ILE A 437 9.31 18.62 25.07
N THR A 438 10.21 17.80 25.60
CA THR A 438 11.38 17.29 24.87
C THR A 438 10.95 16.47 23.65
N VAL A 439 10.07 15.48 23.83
CA VAL A 439 9.59 14.64 22.73
C VAL A 439 8.80 15.45 21.70
N CYS A 440 7.93 16.36 22.14
CA CYS A 440 7.19 17.25 21.25
C CYS A 440 8.11 18.19 20.46
N SER A 441 9.11 18.80 21.12
CA SER A 441 10.09 19.68 20.49
C SER A 441 10.91 18.92 19.45
N MET A 442 11.28 17.67 19.75
CA MET A 442 11.95 16.81 18.77
C MET A 442 11.06 16.48 17.59
N LEU A 443 9.80 16.10 17.81
CA LEU A 443 8.86 15.82 16.72
C LEU A 443 8.70 17.05 15.80
N LEU A 444 8.56 18.23 16.40
CA LEU A 444 8.46 19.50 15.67
C LEU A 444 9.75 19.82 14.91
N LEU A 445 10.91 19.63 15.54
CA LEU A 445 12.22 19.83 14.92
C LEU A 445 12.43 18.89 13.74
N ILE A 446 12.10 17.61 13.92
CA ILE A 446 12.14 16.59 12.88
C ILE A 446 11.22 16.95 11.72
N LYS A 447 9.98 17.39 11.99
CA LYS A 447 9.04 17.86 10.97
C LYS A 447 9.52 19.14 10.28
N PHE A 448 10.17 20.05 11.00
CA PHE A 448 10.78 21.25 10.43
C PHE A 448 11.92 20.90 9.48
N PHE A 449 12.83 20.00 9.88
CA PHE A 449 13.90 19.51 9.01
C PHE A 449 13.34 18.73 7.82
N ALA A 450 12.32 17.89 8.03
CA ALA A 450 11.62 17.17 6.97
C ALA A 450 11.03 18.13 5.93
N TYR A 451 10.31 19.15 6.38
CA TYR A 451 9.71 20.18 5.54
C TYR A 451 10.79 20.98 4.79
N SER A 452 11.81 21.45 5.50
CA SER A 452 12.92 22.21 4.91
C SER A 452 13.65 21.39 3.86
N ALA A 453 14.04 20.15 4.19
CA ALA A 453 14.71 19.25 3.26
C ALA A 453 13.82 18.92 2.03
N SER A 454 12.50 18.81 2.23
CA SER A 454 11.55 18.63 1.12
C SER A 454 11.50 19.84 0.17
N LYS A 455 11.68 21.07 0.69
CA LYS A 455 11.74 22.31 -0.11
C LYS A 455 13.07 22.50 -0.85
N PHE A 456 14.20 22.16 -0.22
CA PHE A 456 15.52 22.27 -0.85
C PHE A 456 15.77 21.23 -1.93
N SER A 457 14.99 20.15 -1.94
CA SER A 457 14.92 19.26 -3.09
C SER A 457 14.33 20.04 -4.27
N LYS A 458 15.20 20.57 -5.14
CA LYS A 458 14.90 21.52 -6.26
C LYS A 458 13.83 21.06 -7.27
N LYS A 459 13.12 19.96 -7.05
CA LYS A 459 12.06 19.46 -7.92
C LYS A 459 10.84 19.04 -7.10
N ASP A 460 9.65 19.52 -7.49
CA ASP A 460 8.34 18.96 -7.11
C ASP A 460 8.21 17.52 -7.64
N THR A 461 8.95 16.60 -7.03
CA THR A 461 9.13 15.21 -7.46
C THR A 461 8.89 14.27 -6.28
N PRO A 462 8.70 12.97 -6.53
CA PRO A 462 8.54 11.96 -5.48
C PRO A 462 9.60 12.02 -4.37
N TYR A 463 10.82 12.48 -4.70
CA TYR A 463 11.91 12.68 -3.75
C TYR A 463 11.57 13.60 -2.58
N ALA A 464 10.87 14.71 -2.82
CA ALA A 464 10.49 15.64 -1.76
C ALA A 464 9.51 15.00 -0.77
N THR A 465 8.58 14.19 -1.28
CA THR A 465 7.62 13.41 -0.48
C THR A 465 8.35 12.36 0.36
N ASP A 466 9.29 11.62 -0.24
CA ASP A 466 10.03 10.56 0.45
C ASP A 466 10.93 11.12 1.57
N ILE A 467 11.59 12.26 1.34
CA ILE A 467 12.37 12.96 2.38
C ILE A 467 11.45 13.41 3.51
N TYR A 468 10.28 13.98 3.19
CA TYR A 468 9.36 14.43 4.22
C TYR A 468 8.94 13.27 5.11
N ILE A 469 8.44 12.18 4.53
CA ILE A 469 7.87 11.03 5.26
C ILE A 469 8.93 10.31 6.11
N THR A 470 10.11 10.09 5.52
CA THR A 470 11.18 9.35 6.21
C THR A 470 11.73 10.11 7.41
N HIS A 471 11.70 11.44 7.36
CA HIS A 471 12.06 12.27 8.50
C HIS A 471 10.87 12.40 9.46
N SER A 472 9.67 12.77 9.00
CA SER A 472 8.52 13.18 9.83
C SER A 472 7.90 12.07 10.70
N THR A 473 7.99 10.81 10.26
CA THR A 473 7.52 9.64 11.03
C THR A 473 8.70 8.73 11.35
N PRO A 474 9.56 9.10 12.33
CA PRO A 474 10.74 8.33 12.62
C PRO A 474 10.34 7.02 13.33
N ASN A 475 10.87 5.91 12.83
CA ASN A 475 10.65 4.55 13.36
C ASN A 475 11.11 4.38 14.82
N ILE A 476 11.90 5.33 15.29
CA ILE A 476 12.53 5.40 16.60
C ILE A 476 11.52 5.35 17.75
N PHE A 477 10.38 6.01 17.58
CA PHE A 477 9.35 6.09 18.62
C PHE A 477 8.62 4.76 18.80
N LEU A 478 8.37 4.03 17.70
CA LEU A 478 7.83 2.68 17.74
C LEU A 478 8.82 1.71 18.41
N TRP A 479 10.10 1.86 18.12
CA TRP A 479 11.14 1.02 18.71
C TRP A 479 11.34 1.28 20.20
N ILE A 480 11.37 2.54 20.64
CA ILE A 480 11.36 2.93 22.05
C ILE A 480 10.20 2.24 22.76
N ASN A 481 9.00 2.23 22.17
CA ASN A 481 7.83 1.56 22.73
C ASN A 481 8.03 0.04 22.92
N CYS A 482 8.69 -0.62 21.98
CA CYS A 482 8.85 -2.07 22.02
C CYS A 482 9.99 -2.54 22.93
N ILE A 483 10.96 -1.67 23.25
CA ILE A 483 12.16 -2.03 24.03
C ILE A 483 12.22 -1.41 25.44
N SER A 484 11.33 -0.47 25.78
CA SER A 484 11.38 0.23 27.07
C SER A 484 10.77 -0.62 28.20
N PHE A 485 11.60 -1.13 29.10
CA PHE A 485 11.18 -1.97 30.24
C PHE A 485 11.57 -1.45 31.63
N GLN A 486 12.19 -0.27 31.75
CA GLN A 486 12.79 0.21 33.01
C GLN A 486 12.22 1.54 33.53
N ALA A 487 12.32 1.73 34.86
CA ALA A 487 11.58 2.71 35.67
C ALA A 487 11.96 4.20 35.46
N ASP A 488 13.11 4.51 34.85
CA ASP A 488 13.57 5.90 34.70
C ASP A 488 13.21 6.54 33.33
N ILE A 489 12.68 5.76 32.38
CA ILE A 489 12.28 6.21 31.02
C ILE A 489 10.74 6.22 30.86
N VAL A 490 10.01 6.07 31.97
CA VAL A 490 8.56 5.75 31.97
C VAL A 490 7.74 6.75 31.14
N TYR A 491 8.00 8.05 31.23
CA TYR A 491 7.18 9.05 30.51
C TYR A 491 7.65 9.29 29.07
N ILE A 492 8.93 9.10 28.74
CA ILE A 492 9.42 9.18 27.35
C ILE A 492 8.70 8.16 26.48
N ALA A 493 8.53 6.91 26.95
CA ALA A 493 7.84 5.87 26.17
C ALA A 493 6.38 6.24 25.90
N PHE A 494 5.68 6.82 26.88
CA PHE A 494 4.34 7.36 26.72
C PHE A 494 4.28 8.47 25.66
N TRP A 495 5.11 9.50 25.83
CA TRP A 495 5.13 10.66 24.92
C TRP A 495 5.58 10.28 23.50
N ALA A 496 6.54 9.36 23.37
CA ALA A 496 6.99 8.81 22.09
C ALA A 496 5.84 8.08 21.37
N SER A 497 5.03 7.31 22.11
CA SER A 497 3.89 6.59 21.55
C SER A 497 2.85 7.56 20.98
N ILE A 498 2.49 8.58 21.76
CA ILE A 498 1.55 9.62 21.32
C ILE A 498 2.11 10.38 20.11
N ALA A 499 3.38 10.80 20.18
CA ALA A 499 4.06 11.50 19.09
C ALA A 499 4.07 10.70 17.79
N PHE A 500 4.31 9.38 17.86
CA PHE A 500 4.29 8.49 16.70
C PHE A 500 2.90 8.40 16.06
N PHE A 501 1.87 8.05 16.83
CA PHE A 501 0.51 7.87 16.30
C PHE A 501 -0.09 9.18 15.81
N MET A 502 0.13 10.29 16.54
CA MET A 502 -0.28 11.62 16.11
C MET A 502 0.47 12.06 14.85
N GLY A 503 1.77 11.73 14.75
CA GLY A 503 2.61 12.00 13.59
C GLY A 503 2.03 11.43 12.29
N ILE A 504 1.52 10.19 12.31
CA ILE A 504 0.89 9.53 11.16
C ILE A 504 -0.33 10.32 10.67
N LEU A 505 -1.20 10.79 11.58
CA LEU A 505 -2.38 11.58 11.20
C LEU A 505 -1.99 12.95 10.65
N LEU A 506 -1.06 13.65 11.30
CA LEU A 506 -0.60 14.97 10.85
C LEU A 506 0.01 14.89 9.45
N ASP A 507 0.80 13.86 9.19
CA ASP A 507 1.37 13.61 7.86
C ASP A 507 0.24 13.35 6.85
N GLU A 508 -0.73 12.50 7.18
CA GLU A 508 -1.88 12.25 6.31
C GLU A 508 -2.65 13.53 5.96
N ILE A 509 -2.97 14.36 6.97
CA ILE A 509 -3.67 15.64 6.76
C ILE A 509 -2.87 16.53 5.81
N TYR A 510 -1.56 16.65 6.02
CA TYR A 510 -0.67 17.44 5.15
C TYR A 510 -0.67 16.92 3.70
N PHE A 511 -0.56 15.61 3.49
CA PHE A 511 -0.52 15.03 2.14
C PHE A 511 -1.85 15.11 1.42
N VAL A 512 -2.97 14.89 2.12
CA VAL A 512 -4.30 15.05 1.56
C VAL A 512 -4.52 16.52 1.17
N TYR A 513 -4.10 17.47 2.00
CA TYR A 513 -4.16 18.89 1.68
C TYR A 513 -3.34 19.24 0.42
N LYS A 514 -2.07 18.79 0.33
CA LYS A 514 -1.22 19.02 -0.84
C LYS A 514 -1.83 18.39 -2.10
N PHE A 515 -2.35 17.17 -2.00
CA PHE A 515 -2.97 16.46 -3.10
C PHE A 515 -4.26 17.15 -3.58
N ASN A 516 -5.09 17.67 -2.67
CA ASN A 516 -6.28 18.45 -3.02
C ASN A 516 -5.93 19.67 -3.89
N ARG A 517 -4.84 20.39 -3.57
CA ARG A 517 -4.37 21.51 -4.41
C ARG A 517 -3.97 21.06 -5.81
N ILE A 518 -3.34 19.89 -5.94
CA ILE A 518 -2.99 19.31 -7.26
C ILE A 518 -4.26 18.97 -8.05
N MET A 519 -5.26 18.38 -7.40
CA MET A 519 -6.53 18.03 -8.05
C MET A 519 -7.31 19.26 -8.51
N ILE A 520 -7.38 20.32 -7.69
CA ILE A 520 -7.99 21.60 -8.06
C ILE A 520 -7.26 22.21 -9.26
N SER A 521 -5.92 22.24 -9.25
CA SER A 521 -5.12 22.75 -10.36
C SER A 521 -5.37 21.98 -11.66
N LYS A 522 -5.42 20.64 -11.60
CA LYS A 522 -5.77 19.80 -12.76
C LYS A 522 -7.16 20.11 -13.30
N LYS A 523 -8.16 20.24 -12.43
CA LYS A 523 -9.54 20.57 -12.82
C LYS A 523 -9.63 21.94 -13.48
N ASN A 524 -8.91 22.93 -12.95
CA ASN A 524 -8.85 24.27 -13.53
C ASN A 524 -8.18 24.26 -14.91
N ARG A 525 -7.08 23.53 -15.10
CA ARG A 525 -6.43 23.42 -16.43
C ARG A 525 -7.34 22.85 -17.51
N ILE A 526 -8.22 21.92 -17.15
CA ILE A 526 -9.17 21.32 -18.09
C ILE A 526 -10.33 22.25 -18.39
N SER A 527 -10.90 22.92 -17.38
CA SER A 527 -11.97 23.91 -17.61
C SER A 527 -11.51 25.10 -18.45
N HIS A 528 -10.21 25.44 -18.42
CA HIS A 528 -9.62 26.50 -19.24
C HIS A 528 -9.07 26.02 -20.59
N ALA A 529 -8.99 24.70 -20.81
CA ALA A 529 -8.70 24.17 -22.13
C ALA A 529 -9.94 24.43 -23.00
N LYS A 530 -9.85 25.39 -23.94
CA LYS A 530 -10.90 25.59 -24.95
C LYS A 530 -11.25 24.22 -25.53
N PRO A 531 -12.54 23.86 -25.69
CA PRO A 531 -12.90 22.64 -26.38
C PRO A 531 -12.16 22.67 -27.71
N ALA A 532 -11.33 21.66 -27.97
CA ALA A 532 -10.73 21.49 -29.29
C ALA A 532 -11.89 21.59 -30.27
N ARG A 533 -11.84 22.56 -31.19
CA ARG A 533 -12.82 22.63 -32.27
C ARG A 533 -12.84 21.23 -32.88
N VAL A 534 -13.92 20.50 -32.64
CA VAL A 534 -14.30 19.41 -33.52
C VAL A 534 -14.30 20.08 -34.88
N ARG A 535 -13.32 19.77 -35.73
CA ARG A 535 -13.47 20.10 -37.14
C ARG A 535 -14.74 19.39 -37.52
N SER A 536 -15.80 20.15 -37.78
CA SER A 536 -16.97 19.64 -38.46
C SER A 536 -16.44 18.89 -39.67
N ILE A 537 -16.92 17.66 -39.84
CA ILE A 537 -16.74 16.90 -41.07
C ILE A 537 -17.71 17.54 -42.07
N ASP A 538 -17.46 18.79 -42.42
CA ASP A 538 -18.12 19.54 -43.50
C ASP A 538 -17.00 19.98 -44.43
N GLY A 539 -16.56 19.06 -45.27
CA GLY A 539 -15.42 19.27 -46.17
C GLY A 539 -14.92 18.02 -46.89
N MET A 540 -15.72 16.95 -46.99
CA MET A 540 -15.52 15.95 -48.02
C MET A 540 -16.37 16.36 -49.22
N GLU A 541 -15.72 16.93 -50.23
CA GLU A 541 -16.27 17.00 -51.57
C GLU A 541 -16.61 15.57 -52.04
N PRO A 542 -17.76 15.35 -52.68
CA PRO A 542 -18.11 14.04 -53.23
C PRO A 542 -17.14 13.68 -54.37
N CYS A 543 -16.56 12.49 -54.30
CA CYS A 543 -15.81 11.88 -55.39
C CYS A 543 -16.66 11.88 -56.67
N PRO A 544 -16.13 12.31 -57.84
CA PRO A 544 -16.87 12.26 -59.08
C PRO A 544 -17.02 10.81 -59.53
N VAL A 545 -18.26 10.39 -59.76
CA VAL A 545 -18.60 9.15 -60.45
C VAL A 545 -18.31 9.37 -61.92
N SER A 546 -17.27 8.73 -62.46
CA SER A 546 -17.08 8.62 -63.90
C SER A 546 -17.80 7.38 -64.41
N ALA A 547 -18.62 7.61 -65.44
CA ALA A 547 -19.38 6.64 -66.22
C ALA A 547 -18.50 5.63 -66.96
#